data_AF-A0A269PHP1-F1
#
_entry.id   AF-A0A269PHP1-F1
#
_cell.length_a   1.000
_cell.length_b   1.000
_cell.length_c   1.000
_cell.angle_alpha   90.00
_cell.angle_beta   90.00
_cell.angle_gamma   90.00
#
_symmetry.space_group_name_H-M   'P 1'
#
loop_
_entity.id
_entity.type
_entity.pdbx_description
1 polymer ?
#
loop_
_entity_poly.entity_id
_entity_poly.type
_entity_poly.pdbx_seq_one_letter_code
_entity_poly.pdbx_strand_id
1 'polypeptide(L)' 'MDRTLIGGTEAARILGISRSTVNRRAAKGSLPVVSKLPGRLGNYLFDKDDILTMAAKEAQK' A
#
# COMPACT_ATOMS: atom_id res chain seq x y z
N MET A 1 6.67 17.60 8.59
CA MET A 1 6.56 16.12 8.55
C MET A 1 5.87 15.80 7.25
N ASP A 2 6.65 15.61 6.19
CA ASP A 2 6.10 15.41 4.85
C ASP A 2 5.63 13.97 4.70
N ARG A 3 4.31 13.77 4.67
CA ARG A 3 3.73 12.45 4.37
C ARG A 3 3.90 12.17 2.89
N THR A 4 4.76 11.20 2.56
CA THR A 4 4.97 10.78 1.18
C THR A 4 3.88 9.78 0.81
N LEU A 5 2.90 10.22 0.03
CA LEU A 5 1.85 9.35 -0.50
C LEU A 5 2.35 8.59 -1.72
N ILE A 6 2.14 7.28 -1.70
CA ILE A 6 2.50 6.38 -2.79
C ILE A 6 1.28 5.62 -3.32
N GLY A 7 1.32 5.25 -4.60
CA GLY A 7 0.28 4.43 -5.22
C GLY A 7 0.52 2.92 -5.06
N GLY A 8 -0.46 2.11 -5.44
CA GLY A 8 -0.38 0.65 -5.32
C GLY A 8 0.79 -0.02 -6.04
N THR A 9 1.32 0.56 -7.13
CA THR A 9 2.53 0.05 -7.82
C THR A 9 3.76 0.16 -6.94
N GLU A 10 3.94 1.30 -6.26
CA GLU A 10 5.09 1.52 -5.41
C GLU A 10 4.98 0.73 -4.11
N ALA A 11 3.78 0.68 -3.53
CA ALA A 11 3.53 -0.18 -2.38
C ALA A 11 3.81 -1.66 -2.67
N ALA A 12 3.46 -2.14 -3.88
CA ALA A 12 3.77 -3.49 -4.34
C ALA A 12 5.28 -3.76 -4.41
N ARG A 13 6.05 -2.79 -4.92
CA ARG A 13 7.51 -2.87 -5.00
C ARG A 13 8.14 -2.94 -3.61
N ILE A 14 7.70 -2.10 -2.67
CA ILE A 14 8.24 -2.06 -1.30
C ILE A 14 7.91 -3.35 -0.53
N LEU A 15 6.68 -3.85 -0.67
CA LEU A 15 6.25 -5.09 -0.01
C LEU A 15 6.77 -6.37 -0.69
N GLY A 16 7.35 -6.28 -1.89
CA GLY A 16 7.79 -7.44 -2.65
C GLY A 16 6.65 -8.35 -3.13
N ILE A 17 5.44 -7.81 -3.31
CA ILE A 17 4.24 -8.58 -3.72
C ILE A 17 3.63 -8.02 -5.01
N SER A 18 2.74 -8.79 -5.65
CA SER A 18 2.06 -8.33 -6.86
C SER A 18 1.07 -7.19 -6.59
N ARG A 19 0.89 -6.29 -7.56
CA ARG A 19 -0.13 -5.22 -7.51
C ARG A 19 -1.55 -5.75 -7.28
N SER A 20 -1.89 -6.91 -7.84
CA SER A 20 -3.17 -7.57 -7.60
C SER A 20 -3.34 -7.99 -6.14
N THR A 21 -2.25 -8.44 -5.49
CA THR A 21 -2.25 -8.75 -4.05
C THR A 21 -2.38 -7.50 -3.20
N VAL A 22 -1.69 -6.40 -3.54
CA VAL A 22 -1.88 -5.11 -2.88
C VAL A 22 -3.33 -4.66 -2.96
N ASN A 23 -3.93 -4.66 -4.16
CA ASN A 23 -5.32 -4.26 -4.33
C ASN A 23 -6.30 -5.15 -3.54
N ARG A 24 -6.07 -6.47 -3.53
CA ARG A 24 -6.87 -7.40 -2.73
C ARG A 24 -6.74 -7.13 -1.24
N ARG A 25 -5.51 -6.92 -0.75
CA ARG A 25 -5.23 -6.63 0.67
C ARG A 25 -5.79 -5.27 1.09
N ALA A 26 -5.71 -4.26 0.23
CA ALA A 26 -6.30 -2.94 0.43
C ALA A 26 -7.83 -3.01 0.47
N ALA A 27 -8.46 -3.74 -0.46
CA ALA A 27 -9.90 -3.96 -0.47
C ALA A 27 -10.38 -4.75 0.77
N LYS A 28 -9.55 -5.66 1.29
CA LYS A 28 -9.82 -6.40 2.54
C LYS A 28 -9.61 -5.54 3.81
N GLY A 29 -8.99 -4.36 3.70
CA GLY A 29 -8.62 -3.53 4.86
C GLY A 29 -7.38 -4.02 5.62
N SER A 30 -6.57 -4.89 5.00
CA SER A 30 -5.33 -5.44 5.60
C SER A 30 -4.07 -4.62 5.28
N LEU A 31 -4.20 -3.56 4.47
CA LEU A 31 -3.15 -2.56 4.25
C LEU A 31 -3.67 -1.19 4.71
N PRO A 32 -2.82 -0.34 5.32
CA PRO A 32 -3.18 1.00 5.74
C PRO A 32 -3.36 1.91 4.51
N VAL A 33 -4.60 1.98 4.03
CA VAL A 33 -5.00 2.85 2.91
C VAL A 33 -5.28 4.24 3.46
N VAL A 34 -4.59 5.25 2.94
CA VAL A 34 -4.84 6.66 3.28
C VAL A 34 -6.10 7.16 2.56
N SER A 35 -6.21 6.85 1.27
CA SER A 35 -7.35 7.23 0.46
C SER A 35 -7.46 6.35 -0.78
N LYS A 36 -8.65 6.27 -1.36
CA LYS A 36 -8.88 5.71 -2.69
C LYS A 36 -9.31 6.85 -3.60
N LEU A 37 -8.63 7.00 -4.73
CA LEU A 37 -9.02 8.02 -5.71
C LEU A 37 -10.44 7.75 -6.23
N PRO A 38 -11.23 8.81 -6.50
CA PRO A 38 -12.55 8.66 -7.07
C PRO A 38 -12.44 8.05 -8.49
N GLY A 39 -13.30 7.08 -8.79
CA GLY A 39 -13.34 6.39 -10.08
C GLY A 39 -13.42 4.87 -9.95
N ARG A 40 -13.98 4.21 -10.96
CA ARG A 40 -14.19 2.75 -10.98
C ARG A 40 -12.89 1.96 -10.79
N LEU A 41 -11.77 2.48 -11.30
CA LEU A 41 -10.42 1.93 -11.17
C LEU A 41 -9.51 2.81 -10.30
N GLY A 42 -10.11 3.60 -9.40
CA GLY A 42 -9.38 4.51 -8.54
C GLY A 42 -8.24 3.82 -7.79
N ASN A 43 -7.03 4.38 -7.92
CA ASN A 43 -5.84 3.84 -7.27
C ASN A 43 -5.94 4.04 -5.76
N TYR A 44 -5.41 3.07 -5.00
CA TYR A 44 -5.21 3.22 -3.57
C TYR A 44 -3.95 4.02 -3.31
N LEU A 45 -4.07 5.00 -2.40
CA LEU A 45 -2.99 5.79 -1.86
C LEU A 45 -2.61 5.24 -0.48
N PHE A 46 -1.32 5.12 -0.26
CA PHE A 46 -0.72 4.59 0.96
C PHE A 46 0.31 5.59 1.48
N ASP A 47 0.54 5.58 2.80
CA ASP A 47 1.68 6.26 3.37
C ASP A 47 2.92 5.40 3.17
N LYS A 48 3.99 5.98 2.63
CA LYS A 48 5.25 5.28 2.38
C LYS A 48 5.84 4.70 3.67
N ASP A 49 5.78 5.44 4.77
CA ASP A 49 6.42 5.03 6.03
C ASP A 49 5.68 3.86 6.68
N ASP A 50 4.36 3.84 6.57
CA ASP A 50 3.53 2.71 7.03
C ASP A 50 3.84 1.44 6.24
N ILE A 51 3.97 1.55 4.91
CA ILE A 51 4.28 0.42 4.04
C ILE A 51 5.69 -0.12 4.30
N LEU A 52 6.68 0.76 4.51
CA LEU A 52 8.03 0.36 4.90
C LEU A 52 8.04 -0.36 6.26
N THR A 53 7.28 0.14 7.22
CA THR A 53 7.13 -0.49 8.54
C THR A 53 6.50 -1.87 8.44
N MET A 54 5.49 -2.04 7.59
CA MET A 54 4.89 -3.36 7.32
C MET A 54 5.87 -4.31 6.63
N ALA A 55 6.60 -3.84 5.61
CA ALA A 55 7.61 -4.65 4.93
C ALA A 55 8.68 -5.15 5.91
N ALA A 56 9.16 -4.28 6.80
CA ALA A 56 10.13 -4.65 7.84
C ALA A 56 9.58 -5.69 8.82
N LYS A 57 8.30 -5.58 9.20
CA LYS A 57 7.63 -6.58 10.06
C LYS A 57 7.43 -7.92 9.37
N GLU A 58 7.07 -7.93 8.08
CA GLU A 58 6.88 -9.17 7.30
C GLU A 58 8.22 -9.87 7.04
N ALA A 59 9.32 -9.13 6.87
CA ALA A 59 10.67 -9.69 6.67
C ALA A 59 11.28 -10.30 7.94
N GLN A 60 10.80 -9.93 9.12
CA GLN A 60 11.29 -10.46 10.41
C GLN A 60 10.57 -11.74 10.86
N LYS A 61 9.64 -12.27 10.05
CA LYS A 61 8.85 -13.46 10.34
C LYS A 61 9.36 -14.66 9.55
#